data_AF-A0A6A4XD11-F1
#
_entry.id   AF-A0A6A4XD11-F1
#
_cell.length_a   1.000
_cell.length_b   1.000
_cell.length_c   1.000
_cell.angle_alpha   90.00
_cell.angle_beta   90.00
_cell.angle_gamma   90.00
#
_symmetry.space_group_name_H-M   'P 1'
#
loop_
_entity.id
_entity.type
_entity.pdbx_description
1 polymer ?
#
loop_
_entity_poly.entity_id
_entity_poly.type
_entity_poly.pdbx_seq_one_letter_code
_entity_poly.pdbx_strand_id
1 'polypeptide(L)'
;MVARVTEGDRTGAGRPEFAYFTWHTCLFGMAGTLALALLVRKYLLLLDPRKAHVKFWRPQMLLLVANPRSACPLIQFVNDMKKSGLFVIAHVKVGDLDGRPADPCAAETLLWMKLVDYLKVKAFTELTLASSVRDGMQHLVRISGMGGMKPNTVILGFRDAHSHIDFLSK
;
A
#
# COMPACT_ATOMS: atom_id res chain seq x y z
N MET A 1 19.76 0.40 -13.48
CA MET A 1 18.84 0.38 -14.64
C MET A 1 18.87 1.76 -15.27
N VAL A 2 19.86 2.03 -16.14
CA VAL A 2 20.00 3.31 -16.83
C VAL A 2 19.74 3.04 -18.29
N ALA A 3 18.62 3.54 -18.81
CA ALA A 3 18.41 3.60 -20.24
C ALA A 3 19.38 4.65 -20.78
N ARG A 4 20.36 4.22 -21.58
CA ARG A 4 21.24 5.14 -22.31
C ARG A 4 20.53 5.44 -23.63
N VAL A 5 19.91 6.62 -23.74
CA VAL A 5 19.46 7.13 -25.03
C VAL A 5 20.73 7.54 -25.78
N THR A 6 21.14 6.78 -26.79
CA THR A 6 22.21 7.19 -27.69
C THR A 6 21.64 8.28 -28.60
N GLU A 7 22.07 9.51 -28.35
CA GLU A 7 21.72 10.68 -29.13
C GLU A 7 22.41 10.59 -30.50
N GLY A 8 21.71 10.02 -31.48
CA GLY A 8 22.24 9.91 -32.83
C GLY A 8 21.51 8.91 -33.71
N ASP A 9 20.24 9.18 -34.07
CA ASP A 9 19.82 9.09 -35.47
C ASP A 9 18.43 9.74 -35.67
N ARG A 10 18.31 10.59 -36.70
CA ARG A 10 17.06 11.27 -37.08
C ARG A 10 16.28 10.41 -38.09
N THR A 11 15.75 9.26 -37.69
CA THR A 11 14.78 8.51 -38.51
C THR A 11 13.72 7.78 -37.66
N GLY A 12 12.54 8.41 -37.52
CA GLY A 12 11.17 7.84 -37.58
C GLY A 12 10.71 6.55 -36.87
N ALA A 13 11.53 5.74 -36.20
CA ALA A 13 11.07 4.51 -35.53
C ALA A 13 11.99 4.15 -34.35
N GLY A 14 11.85 4.87 -33.24
CA GLY A 14 12.59 4.63 -32.01
C GLY A 14 12.20 3.31 -31.34
N ARG A 15 12.77 2.19 -31.77
CA ARG A 15 12.77 0.94 -31.03
C ARG A 15 13.85 1.06 -29.93
N PRO A 16 13.49 1.05 -28.63
CA PRO A 16 14.51 1.10 -27.58
C PRO A 16 15.31 -0.21 -27.59
N GLU A 17 16.56 -0.19 -28.03
CA GLU A 17 17.48 -1.32 -27.87
C GLU A 17 18.07 -1.32 -26.46
N PHE A 18 17.56 -2.23 -25.63
CA PHE A 18 18.09 -2.46 -24.29
C PHE A 18 19.39 -3.30 -24.39
N ALA A 19 20.56 -2.65 -24.29
CA ALA A 19 21.89 -3.25 -24.47
C ALA A 19 22.25 -4.46 -23.55
N TYR A 20 21.39 -4.84 -22.59
CA TYR A 20 21.60 -6.00 -21.68
C TYR A 20 20.35 -6.88 -21.50
N PHE A 21 19.36 -6.75 -22.37
CA PHE A 21 18.18 -7.62 -22.35
C PHE A 21 18.49 -8.96 -23.02
N THR A 22 19.11 -9.86 -22.25
CA THR A 22 19.39 -11.24 -22.67
C THR A 22 18.37 -12.18 -22.05
N TRP A 23 18.03 -13.27 -22.72
CA TRP A 23 17.12 -14.30 -22.17
C TRP A 23 17.56 -14.80 -20.78
N HIS A 24 18.88 -14.84 -20.53
CA HIS A 24 19.43 -15.20 -19.22
C HIS A 24 19.05 -14.21 -18.11
N THR A 25 19.15 -12.90 -18.33
CA THR A 25 18.81 -11.90 -17.31
C THR A 25 17.31 -11.88 -17.02
N CYS A 26 16.48 -12.10 -18.05
CA CYS A 26 15.04 -12.31 -17.90
C CYS A 26 14.73 -13.58 -17.08
N LEU A 27 15.39 -14.70 -17.39
CA LEU A 27 15.21 -15.96 -16.66
C LEU A 27 15.62 -15.84 -15.19
N PHE A 28 16.74 -15.16 -14.88
CA PHE A 28 17.15 -14.88 -13.51
C PHE A 28 16.12 -14.01 -12.77
N GLY A 29 15.56 -13.00 -13.44
CA GLY A 29 14.50 -12.16 -12.87
C GLY A 29 13.22 -12.96 -12.57
N MET A 30 12.78 -13.79 -13.51
CA MET A 30 11.59 -14.65 -13.36
C MET A 30 11.81 -15.69 -12.26
N ALA A 31 12.95 -16.37 -12.25
CA ALA A 31 13.31 -17.35 -11.23
C ALA A 31 13.41 -16.70 -9.84
N GLY A 32 14.02 -15.50 -9.75
CA GLY A 32 14.11 -14.73 -8.51
C GLY A 32 12.74 -14.33 -7.97
N THR A 33 11.86 -13.83 -8.83
CA THR A 33 10.50 -13.42 -8.44
C THR A 33 9.68 -14.63 -7.98
N LEU A 34 9.80 -15.77 -8.69
CA LEU A 34 9.16 -17.02 -8.31
C LEU A 34 9.66 -17.53 -6.96
N ALA A 35 10.98 -17.53 -6.75
CA ALA A 35 11.58 -17.95 -5.49
C ALA A 35 11.12 -17.07 -4.31
N LEU A 36 11.09 -15.75 -4.50
CA LEU A 36 10.57 -14.81 -3.50
C LEU A 36 9.09 -15.06 -3.20
N ALA A 37 8.25 -15.26 -4.22
CA ALA A 37 6.83 -15.54 -4.03
C ALA A 37 6.58 -16.83 -3.24
N LEU A 38 7.34 -17.90 -3.55
CA LEU A 38 7.26 -19.18 -2.83
C LEU A 38 7.75 -19.03 -1.38
N LEU A 39 8.81 -18.24 -1.16
CA LEU A 39 9.34 -17.96 0.17
C LEU A 39 8.33 -17.21 1.03
N VAL A 40 7.73 -16.14 0.49
CA VAL A 40 6.68 -15.36 1.16
C VAL A 40 5.50 -16.26 1.50
N ARG A 41 5.02 -17.07 0.54
CA ARG A 41 3.92 -18.02 0.78
C ARG A 41 4.25 -19.01 1.91
N LYS A 42 5.46 -19.59 1.90
CA LYS A 42 5.89 -20.54 2.94
C LYS A 42 5.89 -19.87 4.32
N TYR A 43 6.46 -18.67 4.44
CA TYR A 43 6.50 -17.96 5.73
C TYR A 43 5.12 -17.47 6.18
N LEU A 44 4.25 -17.08 5.26
CA LEU A 44 2.89 -16.65 5.57
C LEU A 44 2.05 -17.81 6.12
N LEU A 45 2.26 -19.03 5.60
CA LEU A 45 1.63 -20.26 6.11
C LEU A 45 2.21 -20.74 7.45
N LEU A 46 3.50 -20.46 7.69
CA LEU A 46 4.15 -20.76 8.98
C LEU A 46 3.74 -19.77 10.08
N LEU A 47 3.11 -18.65 9.71
CA LEU A 47 2.64 -17.65 10.66
C LEU A 47 1.39 -18.17 11.37
N ASP A 48 1.59 -18.72 12.57
CA ASP A 48 0.51 -19.24 13.39
C ASP A 48 0.02 -18.17 14.39
N PRO A 49 -1.21 -17.64 14.24
CA PRO A 49 -1.74 -16.63 15.14
C PRO A 49 -1.92 -17.14 16.57
N ARG A 50 -2.03 -18.47 16.78
CA ARG A 50 -2.22 -19.09 18.11
C ARG A 50 -0.96 -19.01 18.97
N LYS A 51 0.20 -18.82 18.34
CA LYS A 51 1.49 -18.69 19.04
C LYS A 51 1.73 -17.26 19.54
N ALA A 52 0.83 -16.32 19.25
CA ALA A 52 0.89 -14.98 19.82
C ALA A 52 0.60 -15.04 21.33
N HIS A 53 1.64 -14.85 22.14
CA HIS A 53 1.50 -14.80 23.60
C HIS A 53 1.41 -13.36 24.09
N VAL A 54 0.55 -13.11 25.09
CA VAL A 54 0.26 -11.76 25.64
C VAL A 54 1.53 -11.03 26.10
N LYS A 55 2.52 -11.77 26.62
CA LYS A 55 3.80 -11.22 27.09
C LYS A 55 4.67 -10.58 26.00
N PHE A 56 4.47 -10.93 24.72
CA PHE A 56 5.29 -10.46 23.60
C PHE A 56 4.43 -9.80 22.52
N TRP A 57 3.43 -9.03 22.95
CA TRP A 57 2.58 -8.31 22.03
C TRP A 57 3.38 -7.36 21.14
N ARG A 58 3.04 -7.35 19.84
CA ARG A 58 3.63 -6.45 18.84
C ARG A 58 2.51 -5.65 18.18
N PRO A 59 2.63 -4.31 18.08
CA PRO A 59 1.63 -3.51 17.41
C PRO A 59 1.61 -3.79 15.90
N GLN A 60 0.43 -4.11 15.38
CA GLN A 60 0.16 -4.17 13.95
C GLN A 60 -0.95 -3.16 13.66
N MET A 61 -0.58 -2.04 13.04
CA MET A 61 -1.40 -0.83 12.99
C MET A 61 -2.23 -0.80 11.71
N LEU A 62 -3.53 -0.58 11.85
CA LEU A 62 -4.45 -0.21 10.78
C LEU A 62 -4.89 1.24 11.00
N LEU A 63 -4.43 2.16 10.15
CA LEU A 63 -4.79 3.57 10.21
C LEU A 63 -5.91 3.85 9.21
N LEU A 64 -7.07 4.29 9.69
CA LEU A 64 -8.17 4.71 8.83
C LEU A 64 -8.09 6.22 8.58
N VAL A 65 -7.96 6.59 7.30
CA VAL A 65 -7.75 7.97 6.87
C VAL A 65 -8.89 8.42 5.98
N ALA A 66 -9.50 9.57 6.30
CA ALA A 66 -10.52 10.19 5.46
C ALA A 66 -9.91 11.01 4.31
N ASN A 67 -8.89 11.82 4.59
CA ASN A 67 -8.21 12.63 3.58
C ASN A 67 -6.68 12.46 3.71
N PRO A 68 -5.99 11.97 2.67
CA PRO A 68 -4.54 11.75 2.72
C PRO A 68 -3.74 13.03 2.97
N ARG A 69 -4.16 14.16 2.40
CA ARG A 69 -3.40 15.42 2.41
C ARG A 69 -3.32 16.06 3.80
N SER A 70 -4.41 15.96 4.56
CA SER A 70 -4.47 16.43 5.94
C SER A 70 -3.88 15.45 6.95
N ALA A 71 -3.73 14.18 6.56
CA ALA A 71 -3.30 13.12 7.46
C ALA A 71 -1.79 12.85 7.44
N CYS A 72 -0.99 13.61 6.69
CA CYS A 72 0.47 13.40 6.61
C CYS A 72 1.16 13.34 7.99
N PRO A 73 0.90 14.26 8.95
CA PRO A 73 1.52 14.18 10.28
C PRO A 73 1.08 12.95 11.06
N LEU A 74 -0.19 12.55 10.92
CA LEU A 74 -0.73 11.35 11.57
C LEU A 74 -0.09 10.08 11.01
N ILE A 75 0.12 10.00 9.69
CA ILE A 75 0.79 8.87 9.04
C ILE A 75 2.24 8.76 9.54
N GLN A 76 2.96 9.88 9.65
CA GLN A 76 4.33 9.91 10.19
C GLN A 76 4.38 9.48 11.65
N PHE A 77 3.47 9.99 12.48
CA PHE A 77 3.36 9.61 13.88
C PHE A 77 3.14 8.09 14.06
N VAL A 78 2.23 7.51 13.28
CA VAL A 78 1.98 6.06 13.33
C VAL A 78 3.18 5.26 12.79
N ASN A 79 3.87 5.78 11.77
CA ASN A 79 5.09 5.17 11.26
C ASN A 79 6.22 5.12 12.30
N ASP A 80 6.33 6.14 13.16
CA ASP A 80 7.30 6.13 14.25
C ASP A 80 6.86 5.15 15.37
N MET A 81 5.56 5.03 15.60
CA MET A 81 4.99 4.13 16.62
C MET A 81 5.10 2.64 16.25
N LYS A 82 4.87 2.27 14.98
CA LYS A 82 4.84 0.84 14.57
C LYS A 82 6.18 0.13 14.76
N LYS A 83 7.30 0.85 14.82
CA LYS A 83 8.67 0.32 14.74
C LYS A 83 8.82 -0.63 13.54
N SER A 84 8.84 -1.94 13.77
CA SER A 84 8.96 -3.00 12.75
C SER A 84 7.65 -3.77 12.47
N GLY A 85 6.53 -3.38 13.08
CA GLY A 85 5.24 -4.03 12.91
C GLY A 85 4.61 -3.76 11.55
N LEU A 86 3.59 -4.56 11.23
CA LEU A 86 2.73 -4.35 10.06
C LEU A 86 2.06 -2.98 10.17
N PHE A 87 2.02 -2.24 9.06
CA PHE A 87 1.29 -0.99 8.97
C PHE A 87 0.49 -0.95 7.69
N VAL A 88 -0.82 -0.78 7.85
CA VAL A 88 -1.80 -0.67 6.78
C VAL A 88 -2.47 0.68 6.92
N ILE A 89 -2.44 1.46 5.84
CA ILE A 89 -3.19 2.70 5.70
C ILE A 89 -4.43 2.35 4.89
N ALA A 90 -5.60 2.67 5.39
CA ALA A 90 -6.83 2.37 4.69
C ALA A 90 -7.76 3.57 4.54
N HIS A 91 -8.46 3.58 3.41
CA HIS A 91 -9.39 4.64 3.05
C HIS A 91 -10.71 4.04 2.55
N VAL A 92 -11.81 4.63 3.01
CA VAL A 92 -13.15 4.25 2.55
C VAL A 92 -13.65 5.32 1.60
N LYS A 93 -13.84 4.92 0.35
CA LYS A 93 -14.54 5.74 -0.64
C LYS A 93 -16.03 5.48 -0.50
N VAL A 94 -16.81 6.54 -0.30
CA VAL A 94 -18.27 6.44 -0.31
C VAL A 94 -18.75 6.43 -1.75
N GLY A 95 -19.50 5.41 -2.12
CA GLY A 95 -20.07 5.27 -3.45
C GLY A 95 -20.58 3.86 -3.72
N ASP A 96 -21.17 3.70 -4.89
CA ASP A 96 -21.70 2.43 -5.37
C ASP A 96 -20.94 1.97 -6.63
N LEU A 97 -20.87 0.65 -6.81
CA LEU A 97 -20.34 0.02 -8.03
C LEU A 97 -21.39 -0.06 -9.13
N ASP A 98 -22.66 -0.03 -8.77
CA ASP A 98 -23.77 -0.18 -9.70
C ASP A 98 -23.75 0.96 -10.74
N GLY A 99 -23.64 0.58 -12.03
CA GLY A 99 -23.65 1.50 -13.16
C GLY A 99 -22.30 2.09 -13.56
N ARG A 100 -21.18 1.70 -12.94
CA ARG A 100 -19.83 2.12 -13.38
C ARG A 100 -19.09 0.99 -14.11
N PRO A 101 -18.42 1.29 -15.24
CA PRO A 101 -17.67 0.28 -15.98
C PRO A 101 -16.38 -0.16 -15.27
N ALA A 102 -15.89 0.60 -14.28
CA ALA A 102 -14.64 0.34 -13.58
C ALA A 102 -14.69 0.83 -12.13
N ASP A 103 -13.89 0.19 -11.27
CA ASP A 103 -13.78 0.55 -9.85
C ASP A 103 -13.02 1.90 -9.69
N PRO A 104 -13.64 2.93 -9.10
CA PRO A 104 -12.96 4.20 -8.80
C PRO A 104 -11.77 4.04 -7.84
N CYS A 105 -11.77 3.00 -6.99
CA CYS A 105 -10.70 2.79 -6.00
C CYS A 105 -9.37 2.43 -6.67
N ALA A 106 -9.38 1.83 -7.86
CA ALA A 106 -8.16 1.46 -8.57
C ALA A 106 -7.30 2.68 -8.93
N ALA A 107 -7.93 3.76 -9.43
CA ALA A 107 -7.24 5.00 -9.75
C ALA A 107 -6.73 5.71 -8.49
N GLU A 108 -7.54 5.73 -7.43
CA GLU A 108 -7.12 6.33 -6.14
C GLU A 108 -5.98 5.54 -5.51
N THR A 109 -5.97 4.21 -5.61
CA THR A 109 -4.92 3.35 -5.03
C THR A 109 -3.53 3.74 -5.54
N LEU A 110 -3.40 4.05 -6.83
CA LEU A 110 -2.13 4.51 -7.41
C LEU A 110 -1.67 5.85 -6.81
N LEU A 111 -2.60 6.76 -6.50
CA LEU A 111 -2.29 8.03 -5.84
C LEU A 111 -1.83 7.81 -4.39
N TRP A 112 -2.48 6.88 -3.68
CA TRP A 112 -2.07 6.49 -2.33
C TRP A 112 -0.68 5.85 -2.31
N MET A 113 -0.35 4.99 -3.26
CA MET A 113 1.00 4.42 -3.39
C MET A 113 2.05 5.52 -3.59
N LYS A 114 1.79 6.47 -4.51
CA LYS A 114 2.69 7.62 -4.72
C LYS A 114 2.88 8.47 -3.47
N LEU A 115 1.82 8.67 -2.68
CA LEU A 115 1.89 9.41 -1.42
C LEU A 115 2.78 8.68 -0.40
N VAL A 116 2.61 7.36 -0.27
CA VAL A 116 3.41 6.54 0.66
C VAL A 116 4.88 6.56 0.28
N ASP A 117 5.18 6.48 -1.02
CA ASP A 117 6.54 6.62 -1.55
C ASP A 117 7.13 8.01 -1.28
N TYR A 118 6.34 9.07 -1.48
CA TYR A 118 6.74 10.45 -1.18
C TYR A 118 7.05 10.65 0.32
N LEU A 119 6.22 10.11 1.20
CA LEU A 119 6.42 10.16 2.65
C LEU A 119 7.52 9.20 3.14
N LYS A 120 8.06 8.34 2.28
CA LYS A 120 9.08 7.31 2.59
C LYS A 120 8.65 6.36 3.71
N VAL A 121 7.35 6.05 3.76
CA VAL A 121 6.76 5.18 4.79
C VAL A 121 6.63 3.75 4.25
N LYS A 122 6.95 2.75 5.08
CA LYS A 122 6.73 1.34 4.73
C LYS A 122 5.34 0.91 5.23
N ALA A 123 4.33 1.09 4.38
CA ALA A 123 2.95 0.71 4.68
C ALA A 123 2.27 0.09 3.45
N PHE A 124 1.29 -0.77 3.70
CA PHE A 124 0.34 -1.23 2.68
C PHE A 124 -0.83 -0.26 2.60
N THR A 125 -1.37 -0.03 1.40
CA THR A 125 -2.53 0.82 1.18
C THR A 125 -3.74 -0.03 0.81
N GLU A 126 -4.79 -0.01 1.62
CA GLU A 126 -6.05 -0.72 1.35
C GLU A 126 -7.20 0.28 1.13
N LEU A 127 -7.79 0.27 -0.07
CA LEU A 127 -8.95 1.10 -0.37
C LEU A 127 -10.19 0.22 -0.47
N THR A 128 -11.32 0.72 0.03
CA THR A 128 -12.60 0.01 -0.06
C THR A 128 -13.69 0.98 -0.47
N LEU A 129 -14.50 0.57 -1.44
CA LEU A 129 -15.73 1.24 -1.83
C LEU A 129 -16.89 0.70 -0.98
N ALA A 130 -17.68 1.59 -0.39
CA ALA A 130 -18.86 1.22 0.37
C ALA A 130 -19.95 2.30 0.29
N SER A 131 -21.21 1.91 0.47
CA SER A 131 -22.35 2.83 0.54
C SER A 131 -22.29 3.76 1.76
N SER A 132 -21.66 3.31 2.85
CA SER A 132 -21.46 4.06 4.08
C SER A 132 -20.03 3.93 4.58
N VAL A 133 -19.51 5.01 5.19
CA VAL A 133 -18.19 5.01 5.84
C VAL A 133 -18.13 3.94 6.93
N ARG A 134 -19.22 3.77 7.70
CA ARG A 134 -19.28 2.78 8.79
C ARG A 134 -19.11 1.36 8.26
N ASP A 135 -19.80 1.01 7.20
CA ASP A 135 -19.78 -0.33 6.63
C ASP A 135 -18.42 -0.62 6.00
N GLY A 136 -17.87 0.35 5.26
CA GLY A 136 -16.51 0.24 4.72
C GLY A 136 -15.44 0.08 5.81
N MET A 137 -15.54 0.82 6.92
CA MET A 137 -14.61 0.66 8.06
C MET A 137 -14.73 -0.73 8.69
N GLN A 138 -15.95 -1.25 8.85
CA GLN A 138 -16.15 -2.62 9.36
C GLN A 138 -15.54 -3.67 8.44
N HIS A 139 -15.68 -3.51 7.12
CA HIS A 139 -15.06 -4.38 6.13
C HIS A 139 -13.54 -4.35 6.26
N LEU A 140 -12.94 -3.16 6.29
CA LEU A 140 -11.49 -3.00 6.45
C LEU A 140 -10.97 -3.66 7.73
N VAL A 141 -11.60 -3.42 8.89
CA VAL A 141 -11.14 -4.02 10.16
C VAL A 141 -11.21 -5.55 10.15
N ARG A 142 -12.22 -6.13 9.49
CA ARG A 142 -12.41 -7.59 9.47
C ARG A 142 -11.55 -8.29 8.42
N ILE A 143 -11.38 -7.67 7.26
CA ILE A 143 -10.82 -8.29 6.05
C ILE A 143 -9.35 -7.89 5.85
N SER A 144 -8.88 -6.77 6.42
CA SER A 144 -7.49 -6.31 6.24
C SER A 144 -6.46 -7.34 6.67
N GLY A 145 -5.35 -7.37 5.93
CA GLY A 145 -4.25 -8.31 6.13
C GLY A 145 -4.38 -9.61 5.33
N MET A 146 -3.39 -10.48 5.48
CA MET A 146 -3.31 -11.76 4.76
C MET A 146 -2.90 -12.89 5.70
N GLY A 147 -3.80 -13.85 5.90
CA GLY A 147 -3.56 -15.01 6.76
C GLY A 147 -3.24 -14.61 8.20
N GLY A 148 -2.05 -15.00 8.70
CA GLY A 148 -1.59 -14.61 10.02
C GLY A 148 -1.12 -13.15 10.14
N MET A 149 -0.85 -12.46 9.02
CA MET A 149 -0.45 -11.05 9.01
C MET A 149 -1.69 -10.16 9.06
N LYS A 150 -2.25 -9.97 10.26
CA LYS A 150 -3.48 -9.20 10.47
C LYS A 150 -3.27 -8.06 11.47
N PRO A 151 -3.69 -6.82 11.15
CA PRO A 151 -3.63 -5.72 12.11
C PRO A 151 -4.41 -6.04 13.39
N ASN A 152 -3.86 -5.63 14.52
CA ASN A 152 -4.45 -5.85 15.85
C ASN A 152 -4.80 -4.54 16.57
N THR A 153 -4.39 -3.40 16.00
CA THR A 153 -4.62 -2.07 16.55
C THR A 153 -5.20 -1.19 15.47
N VAL A 154 -6.38 -0.62 15.73
CA VAL A 154 -7.03 0.34 14.82
C VAL A 154 -6.76 1.74 15.33
N ILE A 155 -6.30 2.62 14.45
CA ILE A 155 -6.01 4.02 14.75
C ILE A 155 -6.92 4.90 13.91
N LEU A 156 -7.54 5.88 14.56
CA LEU A 156 -8.47 6.82 13.98
C LEU A 156 -8.03 8.24 14.31
N GLY A 157 -8.13 9.13 13.32
CA GLY A 157 -8.03 10.56 13.60
C GLY A 157 -9.23 11.03 14.41
N PHE A 158 -8.99 11.87 15.41
CA PHE A 158 -10.06 12.55 16.12
C PHE A 158 -10.78 13.51 15.17
N ARG A 159 -12.11 13.52 15.20
CA ARG A 159 -12.91 14.44 14.39
C ARG A 159 -13.03 15.75 15.14
N ASP A 160 -12.36 16.76 14.63
CA ASP A 160 -12.48 18.13 15.10
C ASP A 160 -13.29 18.98 14.09
N ALA A 161 -13.85 20.10 14.54
CA ALA A 161 -14.58 21.06 13.71
C ALA A 161 -13.65 22.02 12.93
N HIS A 162 -12.35 21.98 13.22
CA HIS A 162 -11.35 22.78 12.53
C HIS A 162 -11.23 22.40 11.04
N SER A 163 -10.97 23.40 10.20
CA SER A 163 -10.75 23.19 8.76
C SER A 163 -9.50 22.34 8.51
N HIS A 164 -9.58 21.44 7.52
CA HIS A 164 -8.44 20.61 7.14
C HIS A 164 -7.28 21.46 6.60
N ILE A 165 -6.09 21.27 7.18
CA ILE A 165 -4.85 21.88 6.70
C ILE A 165 -4.26 20.96 5.62
N ASP A 166 -3.90 21.53 4.46
CA ASP A 166 -3.19 20.80 3.41
C ASP A 166 -1.68 20.90 3.62
N PHE A 167 -1.04 19.78 3.99
CA PHE A 167 0.39 19.73 4.26
C PHE A 167 1.24 19.56 3.00
N LEU A 168 0.63 19.30 1.83
CA LEU A 168 1.34 19.06 0.56
C LEU A 168 1.40 20.30 -0.35
N SER A 169 0.77 21.40 0.04
CA SER A 169 0.71 22.64 -0.76
C SER A 169 1.94 23.56 -0.59
N LYS A 170 3.02 23.08 0.03
CA LYS A 170 4.24 23.86 0.26
C LYS A 170 5.35 23.52 -0.74
#